data_AF-A0AAP7IQH8-F1
#
_entry.id   AF-A0AAP7IQH8-F1
#
_cell.length_a   1.000
_cell.length_b   1.000
_cell.length_c   1.000
_cell.angle_alpha   90.00
_cell.angle_beta   90.00
_cell.angle_gamma   90.00
#
_symmetry.space_group_name_H-M   'P 1'
#
loop_
_entity.id
_entity.type
_entity.pdbx_description
1 polymer ?
#
loop_
_entity_poly.entity_id
_entity_poly.type
_entity_poly.pdbx_seq_one_letter_code
_entity_poly.pdbx_strand_id
1 'polypeptide(L)'
;MSKNIVQLNNQYIQDENQRRRYLEEERRKKNRFMGWVLILVMLLFILPTYNLVQSYQTLLERRQKLVELEEKYDELSREKEYQENLSKRLKDDDYAAKYARAKYFYAKEGETIYNIPDLLPQ
;
A
#
# COMPACT_ATOMS: atom_id res chain seq x y z
N MET A 1 62.92 5.91 46.88
CA MET A 1 62.53 4.80 47.77
C MET A 1 61.50 3.95 47.05
N SER A 2 61.80 2.68 46.79
CA SER A 2 60.85 1.72 46.22
C SER A 2 59.85 1.29 47.30
N LYS A 3 58.55 1.38 46.99
CA LYS A 3 57.49 1.00 47.93
C LYS A 3 57.37 -0.53 47.95
N ASN A 4 57.86 -1.17 49.01
CA ASN A 4 57.67 -2.60 49.24
C ASN A 4 56.22 -2.85 49.66
N ILE A 5 55.41 -3.35 48.73
CA ILE A 5 54.02 -3.74 49.01
C ILE A 5 54.02 -5.24 49.28
N VAL A 6 53.78 -5.62 50.53
CA VAL A 6 53.63 -7.03 50.92
C VAL A 6 52.25 -7.49 50.46
N GLN A 7 52.20 -8.38 49.48
CA GLN A 7 50.96 -9.05 49.09
C GLN A 7 50.62 -10.08 50.18
N LEU A 8 49.44 -9.98 50.80
CA LEU A 8 48.94 -11.04 51.69
C LEU A 8 48.65 -12.28 50.85
N ASN A 9 49.62 -13.20 50.82
CA ASN A 9 49.50 -14.48 50.13
C ASN A 9 48.81 -15.49 51.06
N ASN A 10 47.49 -15.38 51.21
CA ASN A 10 46.68 -16.29 52.00
C ASN A 10 45.77 -17.14 51.10
N GLN A 11 45.57 -18.40 51.47
CA GLN A 11 44.67 -19.36 50.83
C GLN A 11 43.28 -18.76 50.59
N TYR A 12 42.71 -18.02 51.56
CA TYR A 12 41.41 -17.35 51.38
C TYR A 12 41.36 -16.40 50.18
N ILE A 13 42.41 -15.59 49.96
CA ILE A 13 42.49 -14.65 48.84
C ILE A 13 42.66 -15.42 47.52
N GLN A 14 43.40 -16.52 47.52
CA GLN A 14 43.55 -17.37 46.34
C GLN A 14 42.22 -18.03 45.96
N ASP A 15 41.49 -18.58 46.94
CA ASP A 15 40.20 -19.25 46.74
C ASP A 15 39.12 -18.27 46.27
N GLU A 16 39.01 -17.08 46.87
CA GLU A 16 38.12 -16.00 46.42
C GLU A 16 38.43 -15.59 44.97
N ASN A 17 39.71 -15.41 44.63
CA ASN A 17 40.11 -15.04 43.27
C ASN A 17 39.80 -16.14 42.25
N GLN A 18 39.99 -17.42 42.60
CA GLN A 18 39.60 -18.54 41.75
C GLN A 18 38.09 -18.60 41.56
N ARG A 19 37.32 -18.42 42.64
CA ARG A 19 35.85 -18.37 42.58
C ARG A 19 35.35 -17.23 41.70
N ARG A 20 35.94 -16.02 41.82
CA ARG A 20 35.60 -14.89 40.95
C ARG A 20 35.92 -15.16 39.49
N ARG A 21 37.10 -15.72 39.19
CA ARG A 21 37.47 -16.09 37.81
C ARG A 21 36.50 -17.11 37.23
N TYR A 22 36.12 -18.13 37.99
CA TYR A 22 35.13 -19.11 37.57
C TYR A 22 33.76 -18.47 37.26
N LEU A 23 33.26 -17.62 38.16
CA LEU A 23 31.99 -16.91 37.96
C LEU A 23 32.05 -15.94 36.76
N GLU A 24 33.17 -15.26 36.55
CA GLU A 24 33.38 -14.42 35.38
C GLU A 24 33.41 -15.22 34.08
N GLU A 25 34.07 -16.38 34.07
CA GLU A 25 34.10 -17.27 32.91
C GLU A 25 32.71 -17.81 32.59
N GLU A 26 31.93 -18.21 33.60
CA GLU A 26 30.53 -18.58 33.43
C GLU A 26 29.70 -17.43 32.86
N ARG A 27 29.87 -16.21 33.38
CA ARG A 27 29.16 -15.02 32.89
C ARG A 27 29.56 -14.70 31.45
N ARG A 28 30.85 -14.82 31.10
CA ARG A 28 31.33 -14.63 29.72
C ARG A 28 30.73 -15.66 28.78
N LYS A 29 30.65 -16.94 29.17
CA LYS A 29 30.00 -17.99 28.37
C LYS A 29 28.52 -17.69 28.14
N LYS A 30 27.77 -17.32 29.20
CA LYS A 30 26.36 -16.93 29.12
C LYS A 30 26.14 -15.71 28.23
N ASN A 31 26.97 -14.68 28.36
CA ASN A 31 26.88 -13.47 27.53
C ASN A 31 27.18 -13.76 26.05
N ARG A 32 28.15 -14.64 25.76
CA ARG A 32 28.43 -15.08 24.38
C ARG A 32 27.25 -15.85 23.80
N PHE A 33 26.64 -16.73 24.58
CA PHE A 33 25.41 -17.44 24.17
C PHE A 33 24.26 -16.47 23.90
N MET A 34 24.01 -15.52 24.80
CA MET A 34 23.00 -14.47 24.56
C MET A 34 23.29 -13.65 23.30
N GLY A 35 24.55 -13.34 23.01
CA GLY A 35 24.93 -12.67 21.76
C GLY A 35 24.55 -13.48 20.51
N TRP A 36 24.81 -14.78 20.52
CA TRP A 36 24.38 -15.67 19.42
C TRP A 36 22.86 -15.75 19.29
N VAL A 37 22.14 -15.81 20.41
CA VAL A 37 20.66 -15.79 20.41
C VAL A 37 20.14 -14.48 19.80
N LEU A 38 20.71 -13.33 20.16
CA LEU A 38 20.33 -12.03 19.60
C LEU A 38 20.57 -11.94 18.09
N ILE A 39 21.71 -12.47 17.60
CA ILE A 39 21.99 -12.54 16.16
C ILE A 39 20.96 -13.42 15.45
N LEU A 40 20.62 -14.58 16.02
CA LEU A 40 19.61 -15.49 15.45
C LEU A 40 18.24 -14.82 15.39
N VAL A 41 17.83 -14.16 16.47
CA VAL A 41 16.58 -13.38 16.52
C VAL A 41 16.58 -12.29 15.45
N MET A 42 17.66 -11.51 15.33
CA MET A 42 17.76 -10.49 14.29
C MET A 42 17.65 -11.07 12.88
N LEU A 43 18.33 -12.19 12.61
CA LEU A 43 18.23 -12.90 11.31
C LEU A 43 16.82 -13.42 11.04
N LEU A 44 16.12 -13.93 12.06
CA LEU A 44 14.75 -14.43 11.93
C LEU A 44 13.79 -13.29 11.54
N PHE A 45 14.01 -12.08 12.03
CA PHE A 45 13.17 -10.92 11.73
C PHE A 45 13.52 -10.21 10.42
N ILE A 46 14.73 -10.36 9.87
CA ILE A 46 15.12 -9.72 8.61
C ILE A 46 14.27 -10.19 7.43
N LEU A 47 14.03 -11.50 7.28
CA LEU A 47 13.27 -12.05 6.14
C LEU A 47 11.79 -11.60 6.06
N PRO A 48 11.00 -11.64 7.16
CA PRO A 48 9.60 -11.21 7.11
C PRO A 48 9.45 -9.70 6.92
N THR A 49 10.42 -8.88 7.34
CA THR A 49 10.31 -7.41 7.21
C THR A 49 10.28 -6.92 5.76
N TYR A 50 11.06 -7.54 4.86
CA TYR A 50 11.05 -7.15 3.44
C TYR A 50 9.71 -7.43 2.76
N ASN A 51 9.14 -8.61 3.00
CA ASN A 51 7.84 -8.99 2.44
C ASN A 51 6.71 -8.08 2.93
N LEU A 52 6.77 -7.67 4.21
CA LEU A 52 5.72 -6.84 4.81
C LEU A 52 5.64 -5.45 4.17
N VAL A 53 6.78 -4.80 3.93
CA VAL A 53 6.83 -3.46 3.33
C VAL A 53 6.32 -3.50 1.88
N GLN A 54 6.78 -4.47 1.09
CA GLN A 54 6.34 -4.63 -0.29
C GLN A 54 4.83 -4.94 -0.38
N SER A 55 4.34 -5.79 0.52
CA SER A 55 2.91 -6.11 0.59
C SER A 55 2.07 -4.88 0.92
N TYR A 56 2.52 -4.05 1.86
CA TYR A 56 1.83 -2.81 2.22
C TYR A 56 1.75 -1.81 1.06
N GLN A 57 2.85 -1.59 0.35
CA GLN A 57 2.86 -0.71 -0.83
C GLN A 57 1.93 -1.24 -1.93
N THR A 58 2.02 -2.54 -2.21
CA THR A 58 1.17 -3.21 -3.22
C THR A 58 -0.32 -3.09 -2.86
N LEU A 59 -0.67 -3.23 -1.58
CA LEU A 59 -2.04 -3.07 -1.11
C LEU A 59 -2.55 -1.63 -1.29
N LEU A 60 -1.70 -0.64 -1.04
CA LEU A 60 -2.06 0.77 -1.22
C LEU A 60 -2.32 1.09 -2.69
N GLU A 61 -1.43 0.65 -3.59
CA GLU A 61 -1.60 0.81 -5.04
C GLU A 61 -2.87 0.12 -5.55
N ARG A 62 -3.14 -1.10 -5.07
CA ARG A 62 -4.36 -1.84 -5.45
C ARG A 62 -5.63 -1.13 -5.00
N ARG A 63 -5.64 -0.54 -3.79
CA ARG A 63 -6.78 0.24 -3.31
C ARG A 63 -7.05 1.46 -4.20
N GLN A 64 -6.01 2.20 -4.59
CA GLN A 64 -6.16 3.34 -5.49
C GLN A 64 -6.69 2.90 -6.85
N LYS A 65 -6.13 1.83 -7.43
CA LYS A 65 -6.61 1.26 -8.70
C LYS A 65 -8.05 0.78 -8.63
N LEU A 66 -8.49 0.23 -7.49
CA LEU A 66 -9.89 -0.19 -7.32
C LEU A 66 -10.84 1.01 -7.37
N VAL A 67 -10.53 2.10 -6.67
CA VAL A 67 -11.36 3.31 -6.67
C VAL A 67 -11.43 3.90 -8.09
N GLU A 68 -10.29 4.01 -8.77
CA GLU A 68 -10.24 4.50 -10.16
C GLU A 68 -11.05 3.60 -11.11
N LEU A 69 -10.96 2.27 -10.92
CA LEU A 69 -11.65 1.32 -11.78
C LEU A 69 -13.17 1.31 -11.51
N GLU A 70 -13.59 1.51 -10.27
CA GLU A 70 -14.99 1.65 -9.88
C GLU A 70 -15.61 2.91 -10.49
N GLU A 71 -14.89 4.04 -10.43
CA GLU A 71 -15.34 5.30 -11.06
C GLU A 71 -15.48 5.15 -12.58
N LYS A 72 -14.48 4.56 -13.25
CA LYS A 72 -14.54 4.28 -14.69
C LYS A 72 -15.66 3.31 -15.05
N TYR A 73 -15.91 2.33 -14.19
CA TYR A 73 -17.00 1.38 -14.40
C TYR A 73 -18.35 2.09 -14.32
N ASP A 74 -18.56 2.96 -13.34
CA ASP A 74 -19.81 3.71 -13.18
C ASP A 74 -20.03 4.73 -14.30
N GLU A 75 -18.98 5.38 -14.79
CA GLU A 75 -19.04 6.24 -15.98
C GLU A 75 -19.44 5.43 -17.21
N LEU A 76 -18.73 4.33 -17.50
CA LEU A 76 -18.99 3.49 -18.66
C LEU A 76 -20.38 2.82 -18.60
N SER A 77 -20.83 2.46 -17.40
CA SER A 77 -22.17 1.90 -17.18
C SER A 77 -23.25 2.92 -17.53
N ARG A 78 -23.10 4.17 -17.07
CA ARG A 78 -24.02 5.27 -17.40
C ARG A 78 -24.01 5.58 -18.89
N GLU A 79 -22.83 5.63 -19.52
CA GLU A 79 -22.72 5.84 -20.96
C GLU A 79 -23.39 4.70 -21.74
N LYS A 80 -23.16 3.45 -21.36
CA LYS A 80 -23.81 2.30 -21.98
C LYS A 80 -25.33 2.36 -21.87
N GLU A 81 -25.86 2.65 -20.69
CA GLU A 81 -27.31 2.77 -20.47
C GLU A 81 -27.90 3.92 -21.32
N TYR A 82 -27.19 5.05 -21.38
CA TYR A 82 -27.55 6.17 -22.23
C TYR A 82 -27.62 5.78 -23.71
N GLN A 83 -26.56 5.14 -24.23
CA GLN A 83 -26.48 4.71 -25.63
C GLN A 83 -27.53 3.63 -25.96
N GLU A 84 -27.81 2.73 -25.02
CA GLU A 84 -28.86 1.72 -25.20
C GLU A 84 -30.26 2.37 -25.27
N ASN A 85 -30.53 3.33 -24.39
CA ASN A 85 -31.78 4.09 -24.41
C ASN A 85 -31.92 4.94 -25.68
N LEU A 86 -30.84 5.59 -26.12
CA LEU A 86 -30.82 6.34 -27.37
C LEU A 86 -31.08 5.41 -28.56
N SER A 87 -30.42 4.26 -28.62
CA SER A 87 -30.65 3.24 -29.66
C SER A 87 -32.10 2.76 -29.69
N LYS A 88 -32.72 2.51 -28.52
CA LYS A 88 -34.14 2.16 -28.43
C LYS A 88 -35.04 3.27 -28.96
N ARG A 89 -34.78 4.54 -28.62
CA ARG A 89 -35.56 5.69 -29.10
C ARG A 89 -35.39 5.95 -30.59
N LEU A 90 -34.19 5.75 -31.13
CA LEU A 90 -33.92 5.91 -32.56
C LEU A 90 -34.60 4.86 -33.44
N LYS A 91 -35.14 3.78 -32.87
CA LYS A 91 -36.01 2.83 -33.59
C LYS A 91 -37.42 3.38 -33.84
N ASP A 92 -37.82 4.42 -33.14
CA ASP A 92 -39.08 5.12 -33.36
C ASP A 92 -38.89 6.18 -34.45
N ASP A 93 -39.68 6.09 -35.52
CA ASP A 93 -39.52 6.95 -36.71
C ASP A 93 -39.80 8.43 -36.41
N ASP A 94 -40.75 8.74 -35.53
CA ASP A 94 -41.07 10.12 -35.14
C ASP A 94 -39.93 10.74 -34.31
N TYR A 95 -39.38 9.97 -33.37
CA TYR A 95 -38.19 10.36 -32.62
C TYR A 95 -36.97 10.53 -33.53
N ALA A 96 -36.71 9.60 -34.44
CA ALA A 96 -35.60 9.66 -35.38
C ALA A 96 -35.69 10.89 -36.30
N ALA A 97 -36.88 11.21 -36.80
CA ALA A 97 -37.13 12.42 -37.58
C ALA A 97 -36.84 13.68 -36.76
N LYS A 98 -37.35 13.78 -35.52
CA LYS A 98 -37.06 14.91 -34.63
C LYS A 98 -35.57 15.04 -34.32
N TYR A 99 -34.89 13.92 -34.07
CA TYR A 99 -33.44 13.87 -33.81
C TYR A 99 -32.64 14.38 -35.01
N ALA A 100 -32.95 13.91 -36.23
CA ALA A 100 -32.30 14.37 -37.45
C ALA A 100 -32.53 15.87 -37.69
N ARG A 101 -33.75 16.36 -37.45
CA ARG A 101 -34.08 17.77 -37.59
C ARG A 101 -33.32 18.64 -36.61
N ALA A 102 -33.18 18.20 -35.36
CA ALA A 102 -32.36 18.90 -34.38
C ALA A 102 -30.86 18.85 -34.76
N LYS A 103 -30.35 17.71 -35.24
CA LYS A 103 -28.94 17.52 -35.60
C LYS A 103 -28.50 18.35 -36.81
N TYR A 104 -29.37 18.47 -37.81
CA TYR A 104 -29.10 19.17 -39.06
C TYR A 104 -29.77 20.55 -39.15
N PHE A 105 -30.32 21.05 -38.03
CA PHE A 105 -30.98 22.34 -37.95
C PHE A 105 -32.06 22.53 -39.05
N TYR A 106 -32.94 21.54 -39.21
CA TYR A 106 -33.99 21.54 -40.22
C TYR A 106 -35.35 22.00 -39.66
N ALA A 107 -35.81 23.18 -40.08
CA ALA A 107 -37.12 23.75 -39.75
C ALA A 107 -38.14 23.51 -40.88
N LYS A 108 -39.42 23.37 -40.51
CA LYS A 108 -40.53 23.44 -41.45
C LYS A 108 -40.96 24.90 -41.64
N GLU A 109 -41.77 25.14 -42.67
CA GLU A 109 -42.31 26.45 -42.95
C GLU A 109 -43.08 27.00 -41.74
N GLY A 110 -42.67 28.18 -41.25
CA GLY A 110 -43.23 28.83 -40.06
C GLY A 110 -42.53 28.52 -38.72
N GLU A 111 -41.51 27.66 -38.68
CA GLU A 111 -40.75 27.37 -37.45
C GLU A 111 -39.46 28.20 -37.33
N THR A 112 -39.04 28.52 -36.10
CA THR A 112 -37.77 29.21 -35.79
C THR A 112 -36.82 28.26 -35.04
N ILE A 113 -35.55 28.22 -35.46
CA ILE A 113 -34.53 27.32 -34.87
C ILE A 113 -33.79 28.06 -33.76
N TYR A 114 -33.75 27.46 -32.57
CA TYR A 114 -32.88 27.89 -31.47
C TYR A 114 -31.76 26.88 -31.31
N ASN A 115 -30.51 27.33 -31.44
CA ASN A 115 -29.35 26.48 -31.19
C ASN A 115 -29.11 26.42 -29.68
N ILE A 116 -29.29 25.25 -29.10
CA ILE A 116 -29.02 24.99 -27.69
C ILE A 116 -27.76 24.11 -27.63
N PRO A 117 -26.66 24.59 -27.05
CA PRO A 117 -25.47 23.75 -26.86
C PRO A 117 -25.82 22.52 -26.03
N ASP A 118 -25.25 21.37 -26.38
CA ASP A 118 -25.48 20.06 -25.75
C ASP A 118 -26.92 19.52 -25.78
N LEU A 119 -27.77 20.03 -26.69
CA LEU A 119 -29.14 19.50 -26.86
C LEU A 119 -29.15 18.03 -27.30
N LEU A 120 -28.17 17.64 -28.11
CA LEU A 120 -28.01 16.28 -28.59
C LEU A 120 -26.71 15.70 -28.02
N PRO A 121 -26.70 14.40 -27.69
CA PRO A 121 -25.46 13.72 -27.38
C PRO A 121 -24.49 13.80 -28.56
N GLN A 122 -23.22 14.05 -28.26
CA GLN A 122 -22.14 14.02 -29.23
C GLN A 122 -21.80 12.58 -29.65
#